data_AF-A0A536NHD1-F1
#
_entry.id   AF-A0A536NHD1-F1
#
_cell.length_a   1.000
_cell.length_b   1.000
_cell.length_c   1.000
_cell.angle_alpha   90.00
_cell.angle_beta   90.00
_cell.angle_gamma   90.00
#
_symmetry.space_group_name_H-M   'P 1'
#
loop_
_entity.id
_entity.type
_entity.pdbx_description
1 polymer ?
#
loop_
_entity_poly.entity_id
_entity_poly.type
_entity_poly.pdbx_seq_one_letter_code
_entity_poly.pdbx_strand_id
1 'polypeptide(L)'
;MARAKRTDRAEARRRYRASQAAEDATDDSSLDNAGVADGSPARSSTERTAPAARPGLLGAFSGSIRRPDLRADLGYLPELIRNKAVWAPSLLTIAAGAAVFVPGVLASPLSIVIPLFVLQAPMAGPFLAGIWAPRASWLAGLIVGLISAVISSLYVLVVPVTGVAITAAQRRDFAINYLVVFPIFSAFVASFAAFYRRFLRVSNQSAARRAQERARHGGSQRSAERPSQRPATARRR
;
A
#
# COMPACT_ATOMS: atom_id res chain seq x y z
N MET A 1 36.80 26.82 -7.65
CA MET A 1 36.63 25.36 -7.45
C MET A 1 35.50 25.00 -6.46
N ALA A 2 35.34 25.64 -5.29
CA ALA A 2 34.33 25.26 -4.27
C ALA A 2 32.84 25.49 -4.65
N ARG A 3 32.56 26.32 -5.67
CA ARG A 3 31.20 26.64 -6.14
C ARG A 3 30.57 25.51 -6.96
N ALA A 4 31.37 24.81 -7.77
CA ALA A 4 30.91 23.70 -8.64
C ALA A 4 30.44 22.48 -7.82
N LYS A 5 31.12 22.17 -6.71
CA LYS A 5 30.75 21.04 -5.83
C LYS A 5 29.43 21.27 -5.07
N ARG A 6 29.03 22.54 -4.88
CA ARG A 6 27.74 22.92 -4.25
C ARG A 6 26.57 22.82 -5.23
N THR A 7 26.80 23.11 -6.52
CA THR A 7 25.77 22.98 -7.56
C THR A 7 25.47 21.51 -7.87
N ASP A 8 26.48 20.64 -7.96
CA ASP A 8 26.27 19.20 -8.19
C ASP A 8 25.43 18.54 -7.10
N ARG A 9 25.70 18.85 -5.82
CA ARG A 9 24.91 18.30 -4.70
C ARG A 9 23.47 18.83 -4.71
N ALA A 10 23.26 20.08 -5.15
CA ALA A 10 21.94 20.66 -5.27
C ALA A 10 21.14 20.03 -6.43
N GLU A 11 21.81 19.78 -7.55
CA GLU A 11 21.22 19.15 -8.72
C GLU A 11 20.91 17.66 -8.47
N ALA A 12 21.80 16.93 -7.80
CA ALA A 12 21.54 15.55 -7.38
C ALA A 12 20.29 15.46 -6.47
N ARG A 13 20.11 16.39 -5.53
CA ARG A 13 18.90 16.47 -4.69
C ARG A 13 17.67 16.89 -5.46
N ARG A 14 17.80 17.63 -6.56
CA ARG A 14 16.69 18.01 -7.44
C ARG A 14 16.26 16.82 -8.29
N ARG A 15 17.22 16.09 -8.88
CA ARG A 15 16.97 14.85 -9.62
C ARG A 15 16.37 13.77 -8.73
N TYR A 16 16.87 13.59 -7.50
CA TYR A 16 16.30 12.63 -6.55
C TYR A 16 14.87 12.98 -6.11
N ARG A 17 14.56 14.27 -5.94
CA ARG A 17 13.18 14.72 -5.68
C ARG A 17 12.29 14.59 -6.90
N ALA A 18 12.82 14.82 -8.09
CA ALA A 18 12.10 14.63 -9.35
C ALA A 18 11.84 13.14 -9.62
N SER A 19 12.76 12.24 -9.28
CA SER A 19 12.56 10.79 -9.41
C SER A 19 11.57 10.26 -8.36
N GLN A 20 11.63 10.73 -7.11
CA GLN A 20 10.60 10.41 -6.11
C GLN A 20 9.22 10.96 -6.50
N ALA A 21 9.16 12.20 -6.99
CA ALA A 21 7.91 12.78 -7.48
C ALA A 21 7.42 12.08 -8.74
N ALA A 22 8.30 11.54 -9.59
CA ALA A 22 7.94 10.74 -10.75
C ALA A 22 7.51 9.32 -10.37
N GLU A 23 8.05 8.71 -9.31
CA GLU A 23 7.58 7.42 -8.77
C GLU A 23 6.22 7.59 -8.07
N ASP A 24 6.06 8.64 -7.26
CA ASP A 24 4.79 9.04 -6.66
C ASP A 24 3.77 9.42 -7.75
N ALA A 25 4.22 10.12 -8.80
CA ALA A 25 3.40 10.37 -9.98
C ALA A 25 3.22 9.12 -10.83
N THR A 26 4.07 8.10 -10.87
CA THR A 26 3.73 6.88 -11.63
C THR A 26 2.66 6.08 -10.86
N ASP A 27 2.65 6.20 -9.52
CA ASP A 27 1.55 5.79 -8.64
C ASP A 27 0.31 6.74 -8.74
N ASP A 28 0.41 7.94 -9.36
CA ASP A 28 -0.65 8.99 -9.38
C ASP A 28 -1.03 9.58 -10.78
N SER A 29 -0.29 9.32 -11.85
CA SER A 29 -0.34 10.01 -13.17
C SER A 29 -0.92 9.15 -14.28
N SER A 30 -1.75 8.18 -13.91
CA SER A 30 -2.74 7.67 -14.86
C SER A 30 -4.05 8.46 -14.85
N LEU A 31 -4.15 9.57 -14.11
CA LEU A 31 -5.38 10.34 -13.97
C LEU A 31 -5.11 11.86 -13.90
N ASP A 32 -4.90 12.48 -15.06
CA ASP A 32 -5.25 13.89 -15.23
C ASP A 32 -5.89 14.10 -16.59
N ASN A 33 -7.21 13.93 -16.67
CA ASN A 33 -8.03 14.51 -17.73
C ASN A 33 -9.52 14.54 -17.31
N ALA A 34 -9.99 15.70 -16.85
CA ALA A 34 -11.26 16.33 -17.27
C ALA A 34 -11.62 17.50 -16.34
N GLY A 35 -11.53 18.73 -16.86
CA GLY A 35 -12.02 19.92 -16.18
C GLY A 35 -11.58 21.22 -16.88
N VAL A 36 -12.09 21.46 -18.09
CA VAL A 36 -11.94 22.74 -18.81
C VAL A 36 -13.03 23.73 -18.33
N ALA A 37 -12.61 25.00 -18.26
CA ALA A 37 -13.35 26.27 -18.04
C ALA A 37 -13.63 26.62 -16.55
N ASP A 38 -13.40 27.84 -16.07
CA ASP A 38 -13.44 29.14 -16.76
C ASP A 38 -12.53 30.18 -16.08
N GLY A 39 -12.12 31.19 -16.84
CA GLY A 39 -11.20 32.24 -16.41
C GLY A 39 -11.89 33.43 -15.73
N SER A 40 -11.28 33.91 -14.64
CA SER A 40 -11.43 35.30 -14.22
C SER A 40 -10.17 35.74 -13.42
N PRO A 41 -9.51 36.85 -13.77
CA PRO A 41 -8.27 37.26 -13.11
C PRO A 41 -8.54 38.16 -11.89
N ALA A 42 -7.54 38.16 -11.00
CA ALA A 42 -7.23 39.10 -9.92
C ALA A 42 -8.03 39.01 -8.61
N ARG A 43 -7.32 38.57 -7.55
CA ARG A 43 -6.82 39.46 -6.49
C ARG A 43 -5.77 38.73 -5.65
N SER A 44 -4.56 39.28 -5.65
CA SER A 44 -3.46 38.88 -4.77
C SER A 44 -3.76 39.34 -3.34
N SER A 45 -4.47 38.51 -2.57
CA SER A 45 -4.37 38.56 -1.11
C SER A 45 -3.16 37.73 -0.71
N THR A 46 -2.14 38.40 -0.17
CA THR A 46 -1.04 37.77 0.55
C THR A 46 -1.63 37.07 1.78
N GLU A 47 -2.16 35.87 1.58
CA GLU A 47 -2.55 34.98 2.67
C GLU A 47 -1.28 34.61 3.41
N ARG A 48 -1.19 35.18 4.62
CA ARG A 48 -0.22 34.78 5.64
C ARG A 48 -0.45 33.28 5.86
N THR A 49 0.39 32.45 5.25
CA THR A 49 0.31 31.00 5.33
C THR A 49 0.30 30.62 6.79
N ALA A 50 -0.88 30.27 7.32
CA ALA A 50 -0.98 29.65 8.63
C ALA A 50 -0.04 28.44 8.63
N PRO A 51 0.73 28.19 9.71
CA PRO A 51 1.64 27.05 9.74
C PRO A 51 0.83 25.81 9.42
N ALA A 52 1.15 25.15 8.29
CA ALA A 52 0.45 23.96 7.83
C ALA A 52 0.31 23.01 9.02
N ALA A 53 -0.92 22.82 9.49
CA ALA A 53 -1.19 22.03 10.67
C ALA A 53 -0.59 20.65 10.46
N ARG A 54 0.32 20.29 11.37
CA ARG A 54 1.18 19.12 11.27
C ARG A 54 0.31 17.87 11.14
N PRO A 55 0.46 17.02 10.11
CA PRO A 55 -0.28 15.77 10.07
C PRO A 55 0.21 14.87 11.21
N GLY A 56 -0.60 14.76 12.27
CA GLY A 56 -0.45 13.73 13.30
C GLY A 56 -0.80 12.35 12.75
N LEU A 57 -0.86 11.33 13.60
CA LEU A 57 -1.30 9.98 13.20
C LEU A 57 -2.65 10.00 12.47
N LEU A 58 -3.57 10.84 12.92
CA LEU A 58 -4.88 11.07 12.27
C LEU A 58 -4.75 11.71 10.89
N GLY A 59 -3.76 12.59 10.68
CA GLY A 59 -3.46 13.18 9.37
C GLY A 59 -2.81 12.19 8.41
N ALA A 60 -2.00 11.25 8.92
CA ALA A 60 -1.46 10.15 8.13
C ALA A 60 -2.56 9.14 7.73
N PHE A 61 -3.51 8.88 8.64
CA PHE A 61 -4.68 8.04 8.39
C PHE A 61 -5.62 8.66 7.35
N SER A 62 -5.99 9.93 7.51
CA SER A 62 -6.84 10.61 6.51
C SER A 62 -6.13 10.75 5.17
N GLY A 63 -4.81 10.98 5.16
CA GLY A 63 -3.98 11.03 3.97
C GLY A 63 -3.82 9.69 3.24
N SER A 64 -4.01 8.56 3.93
CA SER A 64 -3.96 7.23 3.30
C SER A 64 -5.29 6.81 2.68
N ILE A 65 -6.42 7.43 3.04
CA ILE A 65 -7.73 7.18 2.42
C ILE A 65 -7.74 7.77 1.00
N ARG A 66 -8.03 6.95 -0.01
CA ARG A 66 -8.28 7.40 -1.41
C ARG A 66 -9.74 7.10 -1.74
N ARG A 67 -10.41 8.00 -2.47
CA ARG A 67 -11.70 7.67 -3.08
C ARG A 67 -11.46 6.61 -4.16
N PRO A 68 -12.16 5.48 -4.14
CA PRO A 68 -12.04 4.47 -5.19
C PRO A 68 -12.61 5.01 -6.50
N ASP A 69 -11.81 5.00 -7.57
CA ASP A 69 -12.27 5.31 -8.92
C ASP A 69 -12.56 3.99 -9.66
N LEU A 70 -13.80 3.54 -9.53
CA LEU A 70 -14.24 2.25 -10.07
C LEU A 70 -14.08 2.17 -11.60
N ARG A 71 -14.22 3.29 -12.32
CA ARG A 71 -14.18 3.29 -13.78
C ARG A 71 -12.74 3.16 -14.28
N ALA A 72 -11.83 3.94 -13.72
CA ALA A 72 -10.41 3.85 -14.05
C ALA A 72 -9.81 2.49 -13.64
N ASP A 73 -10.25 1.94 -12.51
CA ASP A 73 -9.83 0.63 -12.03
C ASP A 73 -10.30 -0.50 -12.94
N LEU A 74 -11.55 -0.47 -13.40
CA LEU A 74 -12.06 -1.44 -14.39
C LEU A 74 -11.35 -1.32 -15.74
N GLY A 75 -11.02 -0.10 -16.16
CA GLY A 75 -10.21 0.15 -17.36
C GLY A 75 -8.77 -0.40 -17.25
N TYR A 76 -8.24 -0.53 -16.03
CA TYR A 76 -6.92 -1.13 -15.79
C TYR A 76 -6.90 -2.66 -15.83
N LEU A 77 -8.06 -3.29 -15.65
CA LEU A 77 -8.17 -4.74 -15.50
C LEU A 77 -7.32 -5.56 -16.50
N PRO A 78 -7.30 -5.27 -17.82
CA PRO A 78 -6.49 -6.06 -18.76
C PRO A 78 -4.99 -5.98 -18.50
N GLU A 79 -4.49 -4.84 -18.03
CA GLU A 79 -3.08 -4.68 -17.66
C GLU A 79 -2.79 -5.32 -16.31
N LEU A 80 -3.73 -5.20 -15.36
CA LEU A 80 -3.65 -5.83 -14.04
C LEU A 80 -3.52 -7.36 -14.13
N ILE A 81 -4.31 -8.00 -15.01
CA ILE A 81 -4.26 -9.46 -15.23
C ILE A 81 -2.91 -9.91 -15.79
N ARG A 82 -2.19 -9.04 -16.52
CA ARG A 82 -0.85 -9.35 -17.04
C ARG A 82 0.25 -9.10 -16.01
N ASN A 83 -0.05 -8.40 -14.91
CA ASN A 83 0.94 -8.03 -13.92
C ASN A 83 1.27 -9.21 -12.99
N LYS A 84 2.58 -9.38 -12.71
CA LYS A 84 3.10 -10.38 -11.77
C LYS A 84 2.50 -10.24 -10.37
N ALA A 85 2.09 -9.02 -10.00
CA ALA A 85 1.45 -8.72 -8.73
C ALA A 85 0.15 -9.51 -8.49
N VAL A 86 -0.56 -9.92 -9.54
CA VAL A 86 -1.77 -10.76 -9.43
C VAL A 86 -1.46 -12.23 -9.66
N TRP A 87 -0.55 -12.53 -10.60
CA TRP A 87 -0.20 -13.91 -10.92
C TRP A 87 0.45 -14.66 -9.76
N ALA A 88 1.39 -14.04 -9.06
CA ALA A 88 2.10 -14.71 -7.97
C ALA A 88 1.16 -15.13 -6.81
N PRO A 89 0.30 -14.26 -6.25
CA PRO A 89 -0.65 -14.68 -5.23
C PRO A 89 -1.72 -15.63 -5.77
N SER A 90 -2.15 -15.46 -7.03
CA SER A 90 -3.12 -16.39 -7.67
C SER A 90 -2.54 -17.79 -7.79
N LEU A 91 -1.30 -17.93 -8.27
CA LEU A 91 -0.62 -19.21 -8.41
C LEU A 91 -0.42 -19.88 -7.04
N LEU A 92 -0.07 -19.10 -6.02
CA LEU A 92 0.08 -19.60 -4.66
C LEU A 92 -1.25 -20.10 -4.08
N THR A 93 -2.34 -19.37 -4.32
CA THR A 93 -3.70 -19.81 -3.95
C THR A 93 -4.10 -21.09 -4.69
N ILE A 94 -3.81 -21.19 -5.99
CA ILE A 94 -4.07 -22.41 -6.78
C ILE A 94 -3.25 -23.58 -6.23
N ALA A 95 -1.97 -23.38 -5.93
CA ALA A 95 -1.10 -24.42 -5.39
C ALA A 95 -1.57 -24.91 -4.01
N ALA A 96 -1.93 -23.98 -3.11
CA ALA A 96 -2.53 -24.32 -1.82
C ALA A 96 -3.86 -25.07 -2.01
N GLY A 97 -4.66 -24.65 -2.98
CA GLY A 97 -5.93 -25.27 -3.32
C GLY A 97 -5.80 -26.69 -3.86
N ALA A 98 -4.85 -26.91 -4.76
CA ALA A 98 -4.51 -28.24 -5.26
C ALA A 98 -4.02 -29.14 -4.13
N ALA A 99 -3.21 -28.60 -3.20
CA ALA A 99 -2.71 -29.36 -2.07
C ALA A 99 -3.83 -29.91 -1.19
N VAL A 100 -4.93 -29.19 -1.01
CA VAL A 100 -6.09 -29.65 -0.21
C VAL A 100 -6.64 -30.99 -0.68
N PHE A 101 -6.55 -31.30 -1.97
CA PHE A 101 -7.03 -32.58 -2.51
C PHE A 101 -6.04 -33.74 -2.31
N VAL A 102 -4.84 -33.48 -1.80
CA VAL A 102 -3.85 -34.50 -1.46
C VAL A 102 -4.21 -35.14 -0.11
N PRO A 103 -4.44 -36.47 -0.06
CA PRO A 103 -4.76 -37.16 1.18
C PRO A 103 -3.68 -36.93 2.25
N GLY A 104 -4.11 -36.64 3.47
CA GLY A 104 -3.21 -36.43 4.61
C GLY A 104 -2.54 -35.05 4.68
N VAL A 105 -2.68 -34.17 3.67
CA VAL A 105 -2.04 -32.84 3.73
C VAL A 105 -2.56 -32.01 4.90
N LEU A 106 -3.85 -32.12 5.21
CA LEU A 106 -4.49 -31.39 6.32
C LEU A 106 -4.15 -32.00 7.69
N ALA A 107 -3.52 -33.17 7.73
CA ALA A 107 -2.93 -33.74 8.94
C ALA A 107 -1.42 -33.38 9.09
N SER A 108 -0.83 -32.75 8.07
CA SER A 108 0.56 -32.32 8.08
C SER A 108 0.74 -30.94 8.76
N PRO A 109 1.97 -30.50 9.04
CA PRO A 109 2.24 -29.14 9.52
C PRO A 109 1.73 -28.02 8.59
N LEU A 110 1.47 -28.33 7.30
CA LEU A 110 0.93 -27.38 6.33
C LEU A 110 -0.56 -27.04 6.58
N SER A 111 -1.23 -27.78 7.47
CA SER A 111 -2.61 -27.53 7.89
C SER A 111 -2.86 -26.15 8.48
N ILE A 112 -1.82 -25.46 8.94
CA ILE A 112 -1.91 -24.08 9.45
C ILE A 112 -1.92 -23.06 8.30
N VAL A 113 -1.21 -23.37 7.21
CA VAL A 113 -0.97 -22.42 6.10
C VAL A 113 -2.03 -22.55 5.01
N ILE A 114 -2.37 -23.78 4.62
CA ILE A 114 -3.30 -24.04 3.51
C ILE A 114 -4.67 -23.37 3.73
N PRO A 115 -5.28 -23.39 4.92
CA PRO A 115 -6.57 -22.73 5.15
C PRO A 115 -6.55 -21.22 4.92
N LEU A 116 -5.41 -20.54 5.17
CA LEU A 116 -5.26 -19.10 4.96
C LEU A 116 -5.42 -18.67 3.50
N PHE A 117 -5.28 -19.61 2.56
CA PHE A 117 -5.45 -19.36 1.14
C PHE A 117 -6.81 -19.80 0.61
N VAL A 118 -7.44 -20.85 1.17
CA VAL A 118 -8.56 -21.53 0.49
C VAL A 118 -9.68 -22.06 1.39
N LEU A 119 -9.44 -22.49 2.64
CA LEU A 119 -10.48 -23.23 3.40
C LEU A 119 -11.23 -22.41 4.45
N GLN A 120 -10.65 -21.32 4.94
CA GLN A 120 -11.31 -20.39 5.86
C GLN A 120 -11.01 -18.97 5.41
N ALA A 121 -12.07 -18.19 5.13
CA ALA A 121 -12.06 -16.78 4.74
C ALA A 121 -10.68 -16.32 4.20
N PRO A 122 -10.38 -16.56 2.91
CA PRO A 122 -9.02 -16.49 2.39
C PRO A 122 -8.39 -15.13 2.68
N MET A 123 -7.30 -15.14 3.46
CA MET A 123 -6.60 -13.93 3.89
C MET A 123 -5.32 -13.75 3.10
N ALA A 124 -4.48 -14.79 3.05
CA ALA A 124 -3.08 -14.66 2.64
C ALA A 124 -2.94 -14.29 1.16
N GLY A 125 -3.64 -15.01 0.27
CA GLY A 125 -3.63 -14.71 -1.17
C GLY A 125 -4.10 -13.28 -1.47
N PRO A 126 -5.32 -12.89 -1.06
CA PRO A 126 -5.82 -11.54 -1.27
C PRO A 126 -4.96 -10.44 -0.62
N PHE A 127 -4.43 -10.70 0.57
CA PHE A 127 -3.54 -9.76 1.25
C PHE A 127 -2.25 -9.51 0.47
N LEU A 128 -1.60 -10.58 -0.03
CA LEU A 128 -0.41 -10.48 -0.88
C LEU A 128 -0.72 -9.74 -2.18
N ALA A 129 -1.86 -10.04 -2.81
CA ALA A 129 -2.33 -9.33 -4.00
C ALA A 129 -2.51 -7.82 -3.73
N GLY A 130 -3.05 -7.46 -2.57
CA GLY A 130 -3.21 -6.07 -2.16
C GLY A 130 -1.89 -5.33 -1.87
N ILE A 131 -0.89 -6.01 -1.30
CA ILE A 131 0.44 -5.42 -1.07
C ILE A 131 1.21 -5.21 -2.36
N TRP A 132 1.06 -6.10 -3.34
CA TRP A 132 1.83 -6.05 -4.58
C TRP A 132 1.15 -5.27 -5.70
N ALA A 133 -0.17 -5.10 -5.67
CA ALA A 133 -0.88 -4.34 -6.69
C ALA A 133 -0.40 -2.86 -6.71
N PRO A 134 -0.05 -2.31 -7.88
CA PRO A 134 0.27 -0.89 -8.02
C PRO A 134 -1.00 -0.04 -7.90
N ARG A 135 -2.09 -0.43 -8.58
CA ARG A 135 -3.42 0.17 -8.52
C ARG A 135 -4.52 -0.91 -8.52
N ALA A 136 -5.75 -0.52 -8.16
CA ALA A 136 -6.92 -1.42 -8.09
C ALA A 136 -6.71 -2.67 -7.20
N SER A 137 -6.14 -2.50 -5.99
CA SER A 137 -5.90 -3.62 -5.06
C SER A 137 -7.16 -4.39 -4.69
N TRP A 138 -8.31 -3.73 -4.62
CA TRP A 138 -9.62 -4.37 -4.41
C TRP A 138 -9.95 -5.38 -5.52
N LEU A 139 -9.61 -5.07 -6.77
CA LEU A 139 -9.84 -5.91 -7.93
C LEU A 139 -8.87 -7.10 -7.95
N ALA A 140 -7.61 -6.87 -7.58
CA ALA A 140 -6.63 -7.95 -7.39
C ALA A 140 -7.09 -8.93 -6.29
N GLY A 141 -7.60 -8.41 -5.17
CA GLY A 141 -8.22 -9.21 -4.12
C GLY A 141 -9.45 -9.97 -4.59
N LEU A 142 -10.32 -9.34 -5.38
CA LEU A 142 -11.51 -9.97 -5.94
C LEU A 142 -11.13 -11.15 -6.85
N ILE A 143 -10.13 -11.00 -7.73
CA ILE A 143 -9.65 -12.07 -8.61
C ILE A 143 -9.15 -13.25 -7.78
N VAL A 144 -8.26 -13.01 -6.81
CA VAL A 144 -7.73 -14.09 -5.97
C VAL A 144 -8.83 -14.74 -5.11
N GLY A 145 -9.76 -13.93 -4.60
CA GLY A 145 -10.91 -14.40 -3.84
C GLY A 145 -11.86 -15.26 -4.66
N LEU A 146 -12.06 -14.94 -5.94
CA LEU A 146 -12.84 -15.75 -6.88
C LEU A 146 -12.17 -17.11 -7.10
N ILE A 147 -10.85 -17.13 -7.29
CA ILE A 147 -10.08 -18.37 -7.41
C ILE A 147 -10.24 -19.22 -6.15
N SER A 148 -10.03 -18.64 -4.96
CA SER A 148 -10.27 -19.32 -3.70
C SER A 148 -11.70 -19.86 -3.64
N ALA A 149 -12.70 -19.03 -3.94
CA ALA A 149 -14.12 -19.42 -3.88
C ALA A 149 -14.45 -20.64 -4.76
N VAL A 150 -13.93 -20.67 -5.99
CA VAL A 150 -14.10 -21.80 -6.90
C VAL A 150 -13.48 -23.05 -6.30
N ILE A 151 -12.26 -22.97 -5.78
CA ILE A 151 -11.59 -24.14 -5.21
C ILE A 151 -12.30 -24.62 -3.94
N SER A 152 -12.72 -23.73 -3.04
CA SER A 152 -13.46 -24.09 -1.81
C SER A 152 -14.83 -24.69 -2.12
N SER A 153 -15.50 -24.17 -3.14
CA SER A 153 -16.76 -24.72 -3.66
C SER A 153 -16.56 -26.13 -4.21
N LEU A 154 -15.53 -26.35 -5.02
CA LEU A 154 -15.17 -27.70 -5.48
C LEU A 154 -14.82 -28.64 -4.31
N TYR A 155 -14.07 -28.14 -3.33
CA TYR A 155 -13.68 -28.92 -2.16
C TYR A 155 -14.90 -29.40 -1.37
N VAL A 156 -15.84 -28.51 -1.02
CA VAL A 156 -17.01 -28.90 -0.22
C VAL A 156 -17.96 -29.84 -0.96
N LEU A 157 -17.99 -29.77 -2.29
CA LEU A 157 -18.80 -30.65 -3.14
C LEU A 157 -18.19 -32.04 -3.31
N VAL A 158 -16.86 -32.15 -3.43
CA VAL A 158 -16.17 -33.40 -3.77
C VAL A 158 -15.62 -34.13 -2.55
N VAL A 159 -15.11 -33.40 -1.55
CA VAL A 159 -14.40 -34.02 -0.42
C VAL A 159 -15.40 -34.36 0.70
N PRO A 160 -15.50 -35.64 1.11
CA PRO A 160 -16.38 -36.03 2.19
C PRO A 160 -15.85 -35.49 3.53
N VAL A 161 -16.67 -34.72 4.24
CA VAL A 161 -16.37 -34.33 5.63
C VAL A 161 -16.64 -35.53 6.53
N THR A 162 -15.58 -36.11 7.10
CA THR A 162 -15.67 -37.23 8.03
C THR A 162 -16.08 -36.73 9.41
N GLY A 163 -17.00 -37.45 10.08
CA GLY A 163 -17.41 -37.16 11.47
C GLY A 163 -18.54 -36.13 11.61
N VAL A 164 -19.04 -35.56 10.50
CA VAL A 164 -20.24 -34.70 10.49
C VAL A 164 -21.12 -35.11 9.32
N ALA A 165 -22.39 -35.45 9.59
CA ALA A 165 -23.36 -35.74 8.55
C ALA A 165 -23.80 -34.43 7.86
N ILE A 166 -23.14 -34.06 6.77
CA ILE A 166 -23.53 -32.92 5.93
C ILE A 166 -24.34 -33.42 4.74
N THR A 167 -25.59 -32.97 4.63
CA THR A 167 -26.48 -33.29 3.52
C THR A 167 -25.99 -32.69 2.19
N ALA A 168 -26.40 -33.26 1.06
CA ALA A 168 -26.08 -32.71 -0.25
C ALA A 168 -26.60 -31.28 -0.45
N ALA A 169 -27.78 -30.97 0.13
CA ALA A 169 -28.34 -29.62 0.11
C ALA A 169 -27.43 -28.62 0.85
N GLN A 170 -26.96 -28.96 2.05
CA GLN A 170 -26.04 -28.10 2.82
C GLN A 170 -24.71 -27.88 2.09
N ARG A 171 -24.15 -28.89 1.42
CA ARG A 171 -22.91 -28.72 0.64
C ARG A 171 -23.09 -27.72 -0.49
N ARG A 172 -24.21 -27.80 -1.20
CA ARG A 172 -24.57 -26.83 -2.24
C ARG A 172 -24.73 -25.43 -1.66
N ASP A 173 -25.36 -25.29 -0.50
CA ASP A 173 -25.57 -23.98 0.13
C ASP A 173 -24.22 -23.36 0.57
N PHE A 174 -23.30 -24.16 1.10
CA PHE A 174 -21.92 -23.72 1.39
C PHE A 174 -21.15 -23.33 0.11
N ALA A 175 -21.26 -24.13 -0.95
CA ALA A 175 -20.62 -23.83 -2.24
C ALA A 175 -21.10 -22.49 -2.80
N ILE A 176 -22.41 -22.22 -2.76
CA ILE A 176 -23.00 -20.94 -3.17
C ILE A 176 -22.51 -19.81 -2.24
N ASN A 177 -22.50 -20.05 -0.93
CA ASN A 177 -22.01 -19.07 0.04
C ASN A 177 -20.57 -18.66 -0.23
N TYR A 178 -19.66 -19.61 -0.49
CA TYR A 178 -18.26 -19.31 -0.79
C TYR A 178 -18.11 -18.46 -2.06
N LEU A 179 -18.88 -18.75 -3.11
CA LEU A 179 -18.87 -17.98 -4.36
C LEU A 179 -19.28 -16.52 -4.18
N VAL A 180 -20.09 -16.21 -3.17
CA VAL A 180 -20.51 -14.83 -2.88
C VAL A 180 -19.58 -14.17 -1.86
N VAL A 181 -19.32 -14.85 -0.75
CA VAL A 181 -18.64 -14.25 0.41
C VAL A 181 -17.15 -14.09 0.15
N PHE A 182 -16.48 -15.07 -0.45
CA PHE A 182 -15.01 -15.05 -0.57
C PHE A 182 -14.50 -13.93 -1.48
N PRO A 183 -15.10 -13.66 -2.67
CA PRO A 183 -14.65 -12.54 -3.51
C PRO A 183 -14.81 -11.19 -2.81
N ILE A 184 -15.96 -10.96 -2.16
CA ILE A 184 -16.25 -9.72 -1.43
C ILE A 184 -15.24 -9.55 -0.29
N PHE A 185 -15.10 -10.58 0.54
CA PHE A 185 -14.17 -10.57 1.66
C PHE A 185 -12.72 -10.33 1.22
N SER A 186 -12.29 -10.99 0.15
CA SER A 186 -10.94 -10.86 -0.41
C SER A 186 -10.68 -9.47 -0.98
N ALA A 187 -11.68 -8.86 -1.63
CA ALA A 187 -11.59 -7.48 -2.08
C ALA A 187 -11.36 -6.51 -0.90
N PHE A 188 -12.04 -6.72 0.23
CA PHE A 188 -11.80 -5.95 1.45
C PHE A 188 -10.40 -6.18 2.02
N VAL A 189 -9.94 -7.43 2.11
CA VAL A 189 -8.60 -7.75 2.63
C VAL A 189 -7.50 -7.10 1.79
N ALA A 190 -7.60 -7.18 0.47
CA ALA A 190 -6.61 -6.58 -0.43
C ALA A 190 -6.65 -5.04 -0.38
N SER A 191 -7.84 -4.46 -0.23
CA SER A 191 -8.01 -3.01 -0.01
C SER A 191 -7.33 -2.56 1.28
N PHE A 192 -7.54 -3.31 2.36
CA PHE A 192 -6.91 -3.05 3.65
C PHE A 192 -5.38 -3.15 3.57
N ALA A 193 -4.86 -4.17 2.87
CA ALA A 193 -3.43 -4.36 2.68
C ALA A 193 -2.77 -3.18 1.95
N ALA A 194 -3.40 -2.66 0.89
CA ALA A 194 -2.94 -1.49 0.16
C ALA A 194 -3.00 -0.22 1.03
N PHE A 195 -4.09 -0.05 1.80
CA PHE A 195 -4.21 1.02 2.78
C PHE A 195 -3.08 0.97 3.82
N TYR A 196 -2.80 -0.20 4.38
CA TYR A 196 -1.76 -0.40 5.40
C TYR A 196 -0.36 -0.05 4.84
N ARG A 197 -0.04 -0.51 3.62
CA ARG A 197 1.19 -0.15 2.91
C ARG A 197 1.34 1.36 2.77
N ARG A 198 0.28 2.06 2.37
CA ARG A 198 0.28 3.53 2.21
C ARG A 198 0.41 4.26 3.54
N PHE A 199 -0.34 3.82 4.55
CA PHE A 199 -0.27 4.35 5.90
C PHE A 199 1.15 4.27 6.49
N LEU A 200 1.83 3.13 6.30
CA LEU A 200 3.22 2.96 6.73
C LEU A 200 4.18 3.88 5.97
N ARG A 201 3.99 4.06 4.65
CA ARG A 201 4.81 4.99 3.86
C ARG A 201 4.66 6.43 4.37
N VAL A 202 3.43 6.90 4.55
CA VAL A 202 3.14 8.27 5.01
C VAL A 202 3.64 8.51 6.42
N SER A 203 3.44 7.56 7.34
CA SER A 203 3.89 7.69 8.74
C SER A 203 5.43 7.69 8.86
N ASN A 204 6.12 6.83 8.11
CA ASN A 204 7.58 6.79 8.08
C ASN A 204 8.19 8.03 7.42
N GLN A 205 7.61 8.52 6.31
CA GLN A 205 8.04 9.77 5.68
C GLN A 205 7.86 10.97 6.63
N SER A 206 6.76 11.00 7.37
CA SER A 206 6.49 12.04 8.38
C SER A 206 7.48 11.97 9.55
N ALA A 207 7.93 10.78 9.95
CA ALA A 207 9.01 10.61 10.93
C ALA A 207 10.37 11.08 10.39
N ALA A 208 10.71 10.74 9.14
CA ALA A 208 11.96 11.13 8.51
C ALA A 208 12.06 12.65 8.31
N ARG A 209 10.97 13.31 7.88
CA ARG A 209 10.90 14.78 7.77
C ARG A 209 11.13 15.47 9.12
N ARG A 210 10.51 14.95 10.19
CA ARG A 210 10.72 15.45 11.57
C ARG A 210 12.19 15.36 12.02
N ALA A 211 12.86 14.25 11.73
CA ALA A 211 14.28 14.08 12.06
C ALA A 211 15.18 15.09 11.31
N GLN A 212 14.89 15.34 10.03
CA GLN A 212 15.61 16.32 9.22
C GLN A 212 15.39 17.76 9.69
N GLU A 213 14.17 18.13 10.06
CA GLU A 213 13.85 19.46 10.60
C GLU A 213 14.55 19.72 11.94
N ARG A 214 14.54 18.75 12.86
CA ARG A 214 15.28 18.82 14.13
C ARG A 214 16.78 18.98 13.91
N ALA A 215 17.36 18.25 12.95
CA ALA A 215 18.78 18.38 12.61
C ALA A 215 19.13 19.78 12.05
N ARG A 216 18.23 20.39 11.27
CA ARG A 216 18.41 21.75 10.74
C ARG A 216 18.32 22.83 11.83
N HIS A 217 17.36 22.72 12.75
CA HIS A 217 17.21 23.68 13.84
C HIS A 217 18.29 23.52 14.94
N GLY A 218 18.69 22.30 15.27
CA GLY A 218 19.76 22.04 16.24
C GLY A 218 21.15 22.49 15.78
N GLY A 219 21.41 22.44 14.46
CA GLY A 219 22.66 22.97 13.88
C GLY A 219 22.75 24.49 13.90
N SER A 220 21.61 25.19 13.80
CA SER A 220 21.57 26.66 13.82
C SER A 220 21.78 27.23 15.23
N GLN A 221 21.33 26.56 16.28
CA GLN A 221 21.49 27.04 17.66
C GLN A 221 22.93 26.87 18.16
N ARG A 222 23.60 25.74 17.83
CA ARG A 222 25.02 25.52 18.20
C ARG A 222 26.02 26.48 17.56
N SER A 223 25.67 27.12 16.44
CA SER A 223 26.53 28.15 15.82
C SER A 223 26.31 29.56 16.35
N ALA A 224 25.20 29.82 17.05
CA ALA A 224 24.93 31.12 17.67
C ALA A 224 25.59 31.28 19.05
N GLU A 225 25.99 30.17 19.69
CA GLU A 225 26.50 30.13 21.07
C GLU A 225 28.01 29.87 21.14
N ARG A 226 28.80 30.36 20.17
CA ARG A 226 30.26 30.37 20.27
C ARG A 226 30.71 31.79 20.63
N PRO A 227 30.80 32.17 21.92
CA PRO A 227 31.36 33.46 22.27
C PRO A 227 32.82 33.48 21.82
N SER A 228 33.17 34.49 21.06
CA SER A 228 34.55 34.82 20.70
C SER A 228 35.33 35.23 21.95
N GLN A 229 35.78 34.27 22.75
CA GLN A 229 36.87 34.49 23.69
C GLN A 229 38.18 34.55 22.88
N ARG A 230 38.51 35.74 22.40
CA ARG A 230 39.88 36.06 21.95
C ARG A 230 40.75 36.24 23.20
N PRO A 231 41.94 35.62 23.27
CA PRO A 231 42.85 35.81 24.39
C PRO A 231 43.45 37.22 24.32
N ALA A 232 43.27 38.00 25.39
CA ALA A 232 43.97 39.26 25.59
C ALA A 232 45.40 38.97 26.07
N THR A 233 46.31 38.68 25.14
CA THR A 233 47.73 38.61 25.44
C THR A 233 48.36 40.00 25.43
N ALA A 234 48.72 40.41 26.64
CA ALA A 234 49.81 41.31 27.04
C ALA A 234 50.62 42.01 25.93
N ARG A 235 50.56 43.33 25.92
CA ARG A 235 51.68 44.19 25.53
C ARG A 235 51.65 45.46 26.38
N ARG A 236 52.33 45.43 27.52
CA ARG A 236 52.78 46.64 28.22
C ARG A 236 54.30 46.73 28.10
N ARG A 237 54.73 47.97 27.83
CA ARG A 237 56.09 48.45 27.61
C ARG A 237 56.98 48.22 28.81
#